data_AF-A0A0C3QD79-F1
#
_entry.id   AF-A0A0C3QD79-F1
#
_cell.length_a   1.000
_cell.length_b   1.000
_cell.length_c   1.000
_cell.angle_alpha   90.00
_cell.angle_beta   90.00
_cell.angle_gamma   90.00
#
_symmetry.space_group_name_H-M   'P 1'
#
loop_
_entity.id
_entity.type
_entity.pdbx_description
1 polymer ?
#
loop_
_entity_poly.entity_id
_entity_poly.type
_entity_poly.pdbx_seq_one_letter_code
_entity_poly.pdbx_strand_id
1 'polypeptide(L)'
;MLTPPPFLPQEDSPKSINYALRLEVSQRGTIDIEHPSDMQRATPRIELLIIPIALAPSHTVYGSLDPAQVTQMVKYIETVYVSGWQSSSTASPTTEPGPDLADSTYNTVPNKVDGLFPAQFFHDRKQREACSQIVADAETRHGGSMAVMKLTKLFTEKGATGILSRNIPTAIRLRCEQPRRSENGFRSYHPGERDHPFILGCTNPSLLPLVNVMRKVRGVSGDALQVIKDKWIGAAGLKLYSHDIAEKPFIAVGKYGLKR
;
A
#
# COMPACT_ATOMS: atom_id res chain seq x y z
N MET A 1 -6.63 -16.55 47.69
CA MET A 1 -7.43 -16.52 46.45
C MET A 1 -7.39 -15.09 45.93
N LEU A 2 -6.49 -14.81 44.98
CA LEU A 2 -6.38 -13.49 44.35
C LEU A 2 -7.45 -13.43 43.26
N THR A 3 -8.41 -12.53 43.41
CA THR A 3 -9.43 -12.24 42.40
C THR A 3 -8.75 -11.72 41.12
N PRO A 4 -9.15 -12.17 39.92
CA PRO A 4 -8.62 -11.63 38.68
C PRO A 4 -8.94 -10.13 38.59
N PRO A 5 -8.06 -9.33 37.95
CA PRO A 5 -8.29 -7.90 37.82
C PRO A 5 -9.56 -7.64 36.99
N PRO A 6 -10.31 -6.56 37.28
CA PRO A 6 -11.52 -6.23 36.54
C PRO A 6 -11.17 -6.00 35.07
N PHE A 7 -11.98 -6.59 34.18
CA PHE A 7 -11.95 -6.29 32.74
C PHE A 7 -12.17 -4.79 32.58
N LEU A 8 -11.11 -4.06 32.23
CA LEU A 8 -11.24 -2.68 31.77
C LEU A 8 -12.04 -2.71 30.46
N PRO A 9 -13.00 -1.81 30.27
CA PRO A 9 -13.74 -1.70 29.01
C PRO A 9 -12.74 -1.48 27.87
N GLN A 10 -12.81 -2.31 26.83
CA GLN A 10 -12.08 -2.06 25.58
C GLN A 10 -12.60 -0.74 25.01
N GLU A 11 -11.74 0.28 24.97
CA GLU A 11 -12.00 1.42 24.10
C GLU A 11 -12.06 0.90 22.66
N ASP A 12 -13.17 1.20 21.96
CA ASP A 12 -13.37 0.89 20.55
C ASP A 12 -12.43 1.73 19.68
N SER A 13 -11.12 1.46 19.78
CA SER A 13 -10.13 2.04 18.89
C SER A 13 -10.19 1.31 17.54
N PRO A 14 -10.13 2.02 16.39
CA PRO A 14 -10.18 1.40 15.07
C PRO A 14 -8.93 0.57 14.72
N LYS A 15 -7.99 0.39 15.65
CA LYS A 15 -6.70 -0.27 15.45
C LYS A 15 -6.74 -1.68 16.05
N SER A 16 -6.62 -2.70 15.20
CA SER A 16 -6.39 -4.08 15.64
C SER A 16 -4.89 -4.38 15.66
N ILE A 17 -4.33 -4.63 16.84
CA ILE A 17 -2.93 -5.03 17.01
C ILE A 17 -2.90 -6.55 17.26
N ASN A 18 -2.30 -7.30 16.33
CA ASN A 18 -2.30 -8.77 16.34
C ASN A 18 -1.09 -9.38 17.05
N TYR A 19 -0.46 -8.64 17.97
CA TYR A 19 0.65 -9.11 18.79
C TYR A 19 0.53 -8.57 20.22
N ALA A 20 1.07 -9.29 21.20
CA ALA A 20 1.06 -8.85 22.59
C ALA A 20 2.05 -7.71 22.82
N LEU A 21 1.69 -6.73 23.66
CA LEU A 21 2.56 -5.60 24.04
C LEU A 21 3.93 -6.04 24.57
N ARG A 22 3.98 -7.17 25.29
CA ARG A 22 5.25 -7.75 25.78
C ARG A 22 6.22 -8.07 24.65
N LEU A 23 5.72 -8.54 23.50
CA LEU A 23 6.57 -8.82 22.34
C LEU A 23 7.17 -7.53 21.78
N GLU A 24 6.42 -6.44 21.76
CA GLU A 24 6.93 -5.14 21.32
C GLU A 24 8.04 -4.62 22.25
N VAL A 25 7.78 -4.61 23.57
CA VAL A 25 8.76 -4.16 24.57
C VAL A 25 10.02 -5.04 24.54
N SER A 26 9.89 -6.33 24.26
CA SER A 26 11.04 -7.25 24.15
C SER A 26 11.99 -6.95 22.99
N GLN A 27 11.53 -6.23 21.96
CA GLN A 27 12.36 -5.81 20.83
C GLN A 27 13.04 -4.45 21.06
N ARG A 28 12.69 -3.74 22.14
CA ARG A 28 13.28 -2.43 22.46
C ARG A 28 14.65 -2.63 23.12
N GLY A 29 15.57 -1.73 22.81
CA GLY A 29 16.83 -1.62 23.53
C GLY A 29 16.64 -0.99 24.91
N THR A 30 17.74 -0.76 25.61
CA THR A 30 17.75 -0.08 26.92
C THR A 30 17.78 1.44 26.81
N ILE A 31 18.07 1.98 25.63
CA ILE A 31 18.16 3.41 25.37
C ILE A 31 16.89 3.85 24.65
N ASP A 32 16.16 4.78 25.26
CA ASP A 32 15.01 5.42 24.64
C ASP A 32 15.47 6.44 23.59
N ILE A 33 14.89 6.35 22.39
CA ILE A 33 15.19 7.23 21.26
C ILE A 33 13.90 7.94 20.89
N GLU A 34 13.89 9.26 20.94
CA GLU A 34 12.82 10.08 20.38
C GLU A 34 13.07 10.35 18.90
N HIS A 35 12.04 10.19 18.07
CA HIS A 35 12.15 10.37 16.63
C HIS A 35 11.63 11.74 16.17
N PRO A 36 12.22 12.31 15.11
CA PRO A 36 11.80 13.61 14.58
C PRO A 36 10.36 13.60 14.03
N SER A 37 9.91 12.44 13.55
CA SER A 37 8.51 12.25 13.11
C SER A 37 7.52 12.41 14.24
N ASP A 38 7.86 12.00 15.47
CA ASP A 38 7.00 12.16 16.65
C ASP A 38 6.88 13.63 17.06
N MET A 39 7.95 14.42 16.90
CA MET A 39 7.93 15.86 17.13
C MET A 39 7.00 16.60 16.16
N GLN A 40 7.04 16.25 14.88
CA GLN A 40 6.03 16.72 13.92
C GLN A 40 4.64 16.23 14.31
N ARG A 41 4.55 15.00 14.85
CA ARG A 41 3.27 14.40 15.22
C ARG A 41 2.58 15.10 16.42
N ALA A 42 3.34 15.83 17.21
CA ALA A 42 2.84 16.60 18.35
C ALA A 42 2.37 18.01 17.98
N THR A 43 2.49 18.44 16.71
CA THR A 43 2.01 19.76 16.29
C THR A 43 0.47 19.80 16.19
N PRO A 44 -0.19 20.91 16.60
CA PRO A 44 -1.65 20.99 16.74
C PRO A 44 -2.43 20.79 15.43
N ARG A 45 -1.77 20.82 14.27
CA ARG A 45 -2.38 20.54 12.96
C ARG A 45 -2.80 19.08 12.75
N ILE A 46 -2.50 18.17 13.68
CA ILE A 46 -2.81 16.72 13.56
C ILE A 46 -4.20 16.34 14.05
N GLU A 47 -4.83 17.18 14.86
CA GLU A 47 -6.19 16.93 15.32
C GLU A 47 -7.14 16.71 14.13
N LEU A 48 -6.89 17.35 12.98
CA LEU A 48 -7.69 17.17 11.76
C LEU A 48 -7.73 15.76 11.18
N LEU A 49 -6.70 14.93 11.40
CA LEU A 49 -6.72 13.54 10.92
C LEU A 49 -7.48 12.60 11.86
N ILE A 50 -7.76 13.05 13.09
CA ILE A 50 -8.47 12.32 14.15
C ILE A 50 -9.94 12.78 14.24
N ILE A 51 -10.29 13.94 13.68
CA ILE A 51 -11.69 14.34 13.51
C ILE A 51 -12.42 13.23 12.74
N PRO A 52 -13.60 12.79 13.20
CA PRO A 52 -14.41 11.80 12.49
C PRO A 52 -14.53 12.21 11.02
N ILE A 53 -14.25 11.27 10.10
CA ILE A 53 -14.31 11.46 8.64
C ILE A 53 -15.63 12.15 8.18
N ALA A 54 -16.69 12.05 8.99
CA ALA A 54 -17.97 12.69 8.76
C ALA A 54 -17.98 14.23 8.91
N LEU A 55 -17.02 14.82 9.63
CA LEU A 55 -16.91 16.26 9.89
C LEU A 55 -15.62 16.89 9.35
N ALA A 56 -14.67 16.08 8.87
CA ALA A 56 -13.39 16.59 8.39
C ALA A 56 -13.54 17.27 7.02
N PRO A 57 -13.10 18.54 6.86
CA PRO A 57 -12.97 19.14 5.54
C PRO A 57 -11.96 18.33 4.70
N SER A 58 -12.17 18.24 3.39
CA SER A 58 -11.22 17.59 2.49
C SER A 58 -9.99 18.47 2.30
N HIS A 59 -8.81 17.96 2.63
CA HIS A 59 -7.54 18.64 2.35
C HIS A 59 -6.98 18.14 1.02
N THR A 60 -6.82 19.06 0.08
CA THR A 60 -6.12 18.78 -1.17
C THR A 60 -4.63 18.94 -0.96
N VAL A 61 -3.88 17.90 -1.28
CA VAL A 61 -2.42 17.86 -1.10
C VAL A 61 -1.75 17.56 -2.45
N TYR A 62 -0.58 18.15 -2.67
CA TYR A 62 0.24 17.91 -3.86
C TYR A 62 1.64 17.44 -3.47
N GLY A 63 2.32 16.80 -4.43
CA GLY A 63 3.68 16.31 -4.26
C GLY A 63 4.72 17.43 -4.38
N SER A 64 5.55 17.61 -3.36
CA SER A 64 6.60 18.63 -3.39
C SER A 64 7.91 18.09 -3.96
N LEU A 65 8.46 18.80 -4.95
CA LEU A 65 9.69 18.46 -5.63
C LEU A 65 10.93 18.94 -4.89
N ASP A 66 10.89 20.05 -4.17
CA ASP A 66 12.11 20.61 -3.55
C ASP A 66 11.78 21.49 -2.33
N PRO A 67 12.80 21.87 -1.54
CA PRO A 67 12.61 22.74 -0.38
C PRO A 67 12.00 24.11 -0.72
N ALA A 68 12.33 24.71 -1.87
CA ALA A 68 11.78 26.01 -2.24
C ALA A 68 10.27 25.89 -2.48
N GLN A 69 9.82 24.83 -3.14
CA GLN A 69 8.40 24.55 -3.32
C GLN A 69 7.69 24.32 -1.97
N VAL A 70 8.28 23.54 -1.06
CA VAL A 70 7.72 23.30 0.28
C VAL A 70 7.48 24.62 1.02
N THR A 71 8.43 25.55 1.01
CA THR A 71 8.29 26.82 1.74
C THR A 71 7.13 27.69 1.25
N GLN A 72 6.75 27.57 -0.02
CA GLN A 72 5.56 28.27 -0.53
C GLN A 72 4.28 27.49 -0.25
N MET A 73 4.34 26.15 -0.29
CA MET A 73 3.20 25.28 -0.01
C MET A 73 2.71 25.41 1.43
N VAL A 74 3.64 25.38 2.40
CA VAL A 74 3.37 25.36 3.85
C VAL A 74 2.49 26.54 4.33
N LYS A 75 2.45 27.65 3.57
CA LYS A 75 1.60 28.81 3.85
C LYS A 75 0.10 28.55 3.64
N TYR A 76 -0.22 27.60 2.77
CA TYR A 76 -1.59 27.34 2.32
C TYR A 76 -2.05 25.91 2.58
N ILE A 77 -1.13 24.96 2.74
CA ILE A 77 -1.46 23.55 2.97
C ILE A 77 -0.83 23.03 4.25
N GLU A 78 -1.60 22.21 4.97
CA GLU A 78 -1.20 21.65 6.27
C GLU A 78 -0.40 20.35 6.15
N THR A 79 -0.47 19.71 4.98
CA THR A 79 0.19 18.44 4.68
C THR A 79 0.90 18.54 3.34
N VAL A 80 2.10 17.99 3.26
CA VAL A 80 2.91 17.84 2.06
C VAL A 80 2.99 16.35 1.74
N TYR A 81 2.72 16.00 0.48
CA TYR A 81 2.92 14.63 0.00
C TYR A 81 4.30 14.49 -0.65
N VAL A 82 4.95 13.35 -0.44
CA VAL A 82 6.18 12.97 -1.14
C VAL A 82 5.86 11.78 -2.03
N SER A 83 5.87 12.02 -3.34
CA SER A 83 5.48 11.04 -4.35
C SER A 83 6.63 10.13 -4.74
N GLY A 84 6.33 8.84 -4.83
CA GLY A 84 7.20 7.83 -5.43
C GLY A 84 7.54 8.12 -6.89
N TRP A 85 6.50 8.37 -7.71
CA TRP A 85 6.62 8.74 -9.12
C TRP A 85 7.55 9.95 -9.34
N GLN A 86 7.36 11.04 -8.60
CA GLN A 86 8.24 12.21 -8.71
C GLN A 86 9.68 11.87 -8.30
N SER A 87 9.84 11.05 -7.27
CA SER A 87 11.15 10.68 -6.73
C SER A 87 11.92 9.75 -7.68
N SER A 88 11.24 8.85 -8.40
CA SER A 88 11.83 8.00 -9.44
C SER A 88 12.42 8.83 -10.59
N SER A 89 11.76 9.94 -10.97
CA SER A 89 12.25 10.79 -12.05
C SER A 89 13.27 11.87 -11.61
N THR A 90 13.32 12.26 -10.33
CA THR A 90 14.07 13.45 -9.90
C THR A 90 14.99 13.28 -8.69
N ALA A 91 14.84 12.21 -7.92
CA ALA A 91 15.48 12.08 -6.60
C ALA A 91 16.10 10.71 -6.35
N SER A 92 16.30 9.90 -7.40
CA SER A 92 16.99 8.61 -7.30
C SER A 92 18.42 8.80 -6.76
N PRO A 93 18.82 8.11 -5.67
CA PRO A 93 20.16 8.22 -5.08
C PRO A 93 21.29 7.78 -6.01
N THR A 94 20.98 6.94 -7.01
CA THR A 94 21.95 6.52 -8.03
C THR A 94 22.04 7.50 -9.19
N THR A 95 21.26 8.59 -9.18
CA THR A 95 21.15 9.56 -10.29
C THR A 95 20.66 8.92 -11.60
N GLU A 96 20.07 7.74 -11.52
CA GLU A 96 19.42 7.08 -12.65
C GLU A 96 17.91 7.39 -12.59
N PRO A 97 17.39 8.25 -13.48
CA PRO A 97 15.96 8.52 -13.55
C PRO A 97 15.23 7.38 -14.24
N GLY A 98 14.00 7.10 -13.79
CA GLY A 98 13.19 6.03 -14.36
C GLY A 98 11.69 6.33 -14.39
N PRO A 99 10.92 5.47 -15.08
CA PRO A 99 9.48 5.40 -14.89
C PRO A 99 9.11 4.87 -13.50
N ASP A 100 7.89 5.13 -13.04
CA ASP A 100 7.38 4.68 -11.74
C ASP A 100 7.19 3.15 -11.66
N LEU A 101 8.29 2.46 -11.41
CA LEU A 101 8.37 1.00 -11.29
C LEU A 101 8.82 0.55 -9.89
N ALA A 102 9.12 1.49 -8.99
CA ALA A 102 9.71 1.22 -7.67
C ALA A 102 10.96 0.31 -7.72
N ASP A 103 11.75 0.46 -8.78
CA ASP A 103 13.03 -0.21 -9.03
C ASP A 103 14.24 0.57 -8.48
N SER A 104 14.01 1.83 -8.13
CA SER A 104 14.98 2.67 -7.42
C SER A 104 15.33 2.09 -6.04
N THR A 105 16.41 2.58 -5.44
CA THR A 105 16.81 2.11 -4.11
C THR A 105 15.75 2.48 -3.06
N TYR A 106 15.49 1.59 -2.10
CA TYR A 106 14.41 1.79 -1.10
C TYR A 106 14.56 3.04 -0.23
N ASN A 107 15.75 3.63 -0.17
CA ASN A 107 16.02 4.88 0.54
C ASN A 107 15.72 6.14 -0.31
N THR A 108 15.29 6.02 -1.56
CA THR A 108 14.96 7.15 -2.46
C THR A 108 13.94 8.11 -1.83
N VAL A 109 12.76 7.60 -1.49
CA VAL A 109 11.69 8.42 -0.89
C VAL A 109 12.04 8.87 0.53
N PRO A 110 12.59 8.03 1.43
CA PRO A 110 13.09 8.50 2.73
C PRO A 110 14.12 9.63 2.63
N ASN A 111 15.07 9.57 1.70
CA ASN A 111 16.04 10.64 1.48
C ASN A 111 15.36 11.91 0.96
N LYS A 112 14.27 11.77 0.20
CA LYS A 112 13.48 12.93 -0.20
C LYS A 112 12.81 13.60 1.00
N VAL A 113 12.25 12.82 1.91
CA VAL A 113 11.72 13.34 3.19
C VAL A 113 12.82 14.07 3.96
N ASP A 114 14.02 13.50 4.03
CA ASP A 114 15.20 14.11 4.68
C ASP A 114 15.66 15.42 4.01
N GLY A 115 15.38 15.61 2.71
CA GLY A 115 15.64 16.89 2.04
C GLY A 115 14.61 17.97 2.39
N LEU A 116 13.37 17.59 2.65
CA LEU A 116 12.27 18.52 2.89
C LEU A 116 12.05 18.86 4.36
N PHE A 117 12.19 17.86 5.24
CA PHE A 117 11.90 17.99 6.67
C PHE A 117 12.81 19.03 7.34
N PRO A 118 14.15 18.95 7.26
CA PRO A 118 15.03 19.93 7.88
C PRO A 118 14.87 21.34 7.30
N ALA A 119 14.50 21.45 6.02
CA ALA A 119 14.25 22.74 5.38
C ALA A 119 13.06 23.46 6.04
N GLN A 120 11.98 22.75 6.38
CA GLN A 120 10.85 23.33 7.10
C GLN A 120 11.28 23.88 8.47
N PHE A 121 12.05 23.12 9.25
CA PHE A 121 12.54 23.59 10.55
C PHE A 121 13.53 24.76 10.43
N PHE A 122 14.31 24.81 9.36
CA PHE A 122 15.16 25.98 9.11
C PHE A 122 14.31 27.24 8.87
N HIS A 123 13.25 27.14 8.07
CA HIS A 123 12.34 28.26 7.82
C HIS A 123 11.49 28.62 9.03
N ASP A 124 11.06 27.64 9.82
CA ASP A 124 10.43 27.86 11.13
C ASP A 124 11.36 28.65 12.06
N ARG A 125 12.62 28.25 12.22
CA ARG A 125 13.57 29.02 13.04
C ARG A 125 13.82 30.43 12.52
N LYS A 126 13.83 30.61 11.20
CA LYS A 126 14.13 31.91 10.56
C LYS A 126 12.94 32.88 10.63
N GLN A 127 11.72 32.40 10.43
CA GLN A 127 10.53 33.24 10.21
C GLN A 127 9.33 32.88 11.11
N ARG A 128 9.46 31.88 11.98
CA ARG A 128 8.38 31.27 12.77
C ARG A 128 7.20 30.81 11.91
N GLU A 129 7.52 30.26 10.73
CA GLU A 129 6.55 29.61 9.84
C GLU A 129 6.25 28.19 10.36
N ALA A 130 4.99 27.90 10.65
CA ALA A 130 4.58 26.59 11.14
C ALA A 130 4.87 25.47 10.13
N CYS A 131 5.49 24.38 10.58
CA CYS A 131 5.73 23.20 9.75
C CYS A 131 4.43 22.51 9.28
N SER A 132 4.48 21.87 8.12
CA SER A 132 3.43 20.99 7.61
C SER A 132 3.84 19.53 7.77
N GLN A 133 2.84 18.66 7.93
CA GLN A 133 3.05 17.22 8.05
C GLN A 133 3.56 16.65 6.73
N ILE A 134 4.47 15.67 6.79
CA ILE A 134 4.91 14.94 5.60
C ILE A 134 4.26 13.56 5.55
N VAL A 135 3.54 13.27 4.47
CA VAL A 135 3.06 11.93 4.11
C VAL A 135 3.85 11.43 2.91
N ALA A 136 4.46 10.25 3.03
CA ALA A 136 5.37 9.73 2.01
C ALA A 136 4.87 8.43 1.36
N ASP A 137 5.23 8.24 0.09
CA ASP A 137 5.01 6.97 -0.60
C ASP A 137 6.05 5.91 -0.19
N ALA A 138 5.58 4.81 0.37
CA ALA A 138 6.39 3.64 0.73
C ALA A 138 6.38 2.55 -0.36
N GLU A 139 5.85 2.87 -1.54
CA GLU A 139 5.83 2.00 -2.71
C GLU A 139 5.21 0.63 -2.42
N THR A 140 5.71 -0.41 -3.09
CA THR A 140 5.42 -1.82 -2.85
C THR A 140 6.30 -2.45 -1.76
N ARG A 141 6.88 -1.62 -0.86
CA ARG A 141 7.71 -2.02 0.31
C ARG A 141 9.14 -2.43 0.01
N HIS A 142 9.54 -2.50 -1.26
CA HIS A 142 10.87 -2.92 -1.67
C HIS A 142 11.31 -4.28 -1.09
N GLY A 143 10.36 -5.21 -0.86
CA GLY A 143 10.64 -6.57 -0.39
C GLY A 143 9.63 -7.13 0.62
N GLY A 144 10.09 -8.11 1.40
CA GLY A 144 9.30 -8.79 2.44
C GLY A 144 9.14 -8.00 3.74
N SER A 145 8.55 -8.63 4.77
CA SER A 145 8.23 -7.98 6.06
C SER A 145 9.43 -7.30 6.74
N MET A 146 10.62 -7.89 6.70
CA MET A 146 11.83 -7.27 7.24
C MET A 146 12.24 -6.00 6.50
N ALA A 147 12.06 -5.96 5.17
CA ALA A 147 12.31 -4.76 4.38
C ALA A 147 11.31 -3.65 4.73
N VAL A 148 10.03 -4.01 4.93
CA VAL A 148 9.00 -3.07 5.42
C VAL A 148 9.41 -2.44 6.73
N MET A 149 9.86 -3.23 7.70
CA MET A 149 10.25 -2.72 9.01
C MET A 149 11.45 -1.77 8.90
N LYS A 150 12.47 -2.12 8.10
CA LYS A 150 13.63 -1.25 7.86
C LYS A 150 13.23 0.04 7.15
N LEU A 151 12.38 -0.04 6.13
CA LEU A 151 11.88 1.12 5.40
C LEU A 151 11.04 2.04 6.30
N THR A 152 10.15 1.46 7.11
CA THR A 152 9.34 2.20 8.08
C THR A 152 10.23 2.91 9.09
N LYS A 153 11.25 2.23 9.61
CA LYS A 153 12.25 2.83 10.50
C LYS A 153 12.94 4.04 9.85
N LEU A 154 13.38 3.92 8.59
CA LEU A 154 13.98 5.05 7.87
C LEU A 154 13.00 6.23 7.76
N PHE A 155 11.74 6.00 7.41
CA PHE A 155 10.75 7.07 7.34
C PHE A 155 10.53 7.77 8.69
N THR A 156 10.45 7.00 9.77
CA THR A 156 10.33 7.52 11.14
C THR A 156 11.55 8.37 11.51
N GLU A 157 12.76 7.92 11.19
CA GLU A 157 14.02 8.62 11.45
C GLU A 157 14.22 9.87 10.57
N LYS A 158 13.65 9.89 9.35
CA LYS A 158 13.74 11.03 8.43
C LYS A 158 12.63 12.08 8.63
N GLY A 159 11.64 11.80 9.47
CA GLY A 159 10.60 12.76 9.85
C GLY A 159 9.29 12.66 9.05
N ALA A 160 8.97 11.49 8.49
CA ALA A 160 7.65 11.28 7.90
C ALA A 160 6.59 11.01 8.99
N THR A 161 5.49 11.74 8.95
CA THR A 161 4.35 11.56 9.87
C THR A 161 3.42 10.42 9.48
N GLY A 162 3.42 10.07 8.19
CA GLY A 162 2.61 9.00 7.62
C GLY A 162 3.26 8.39 6.39
N ILE A 163 3.00 7.12 6.17
CA ILE A 163 3.45 6.41 4.97
C ILE A 163 2.27 5.75 4.27
N LEU A 164 2.23 5.84 2.95
CA LEU A 164 1.27 5.18 2.09
C LEU A 164 1.96 4.03 1.36
N SER A 165 1.48 2.79 1.52
CA SER A 165 2.00 1.65 0.75
C SER A 165 0.93 1.10 -0.19
N ARG A 166 1.32 0.78 -1.43
CA ARG A 166 0.45 0.07 -2.36
C ARG A 166 0.22 -1.35 -1.84
N ASN A 167 -1.05 -1.80 -1.76
CA ASN A 167 -1.49 -3.18 -1.43
C ASN A 167 -1.51 -3.68 0.04
N ILE A 168 -1.51 -2.83 1.09
CA ILE A 168 -1.91 -3.21 2.48
C ILE A 168 -2.67 -2.02 3.12
N PRO A 169 -3.64 -2.24 4.03
CA PRO A 169 -4.16 -1.17 4.90
C PRO A 169 -3.13 -0.77 5.97
N THR A 170 -2.45 0.36 5.78
CA THR A 170 -1.73 1.09 6.85
C THR A 170 -2.45 2.39 7.21
N ALA A 171 -2.22 2.86 8.44
CA ALA A 171 -3.10 3.74 9.23
C ALA A 171 -3.38 5.17 8.72
N ILE A 172 -2.91 5.59 7.55
CA ILE A 172 -3.24 6.89 6.96
C ILE A 172 -3.60 6.68 5.48
N ARG A 173 -4.72 7.28 5.09
CA ARG A 173 -5.70 6.77 4.11
C ARG A 173 -5.19 6.46 2.69
N LEU A 174 -5.19 5.15 2.39
CA LEU A 174 -5.77 4.43 1.24
C LEU A 174 -5.48 4.91 -0.20
N ARG A 175 -4.44 4.34 -0.80
CA ARG A 175 -4.55 3.74 -2.13
C ARG A 175 -4.45 2.22 -1.99
N CYS A 176 -5.55 1.62 -1.56
CA CYS A 176 -5.75 0.19 -1.76
C CYS A 176 -6.20 0.03 -3.20
N GLU A 177 -5.40 -0.62 -4.05
CA GLU A 177 -5.94 -1.22 -5.28
C GLU A 177 -6.82 -2.40 -4.87
N GLN A 178 -8.00 -2.11 -4.31
CA GLN A 178 -9.07 -3.09 -4.12
C GLN A 178 -10.25 -2.74 -5.04
N PRO A 179 -11.04 -3.75 -5.43
CA PRO A 179 -11.24 -4.15 -6.82
C PRO A 179 -12.32 -3.32 -7.52
N ARG A 180 -12.14 -2.01 -7.63
CA ARG A 180 -12.73 -1.29 -8.77
C ARG A 180 -11.75 -1.42 -9.92
N ARG A 181 -11.89 -2.52 -10.68
CA ARG A 181 -11.08 -2.85 -11.87
C ARG A 181 -9.60 -2.49 -11.66
N SER A 182 -8.81 -3.41 -11.10
CA SER A 182 -7.38 -3.32 -11.41
C SER A 182 -7.30 -3.34 -12.93
N GLU A 183 -6.83 -2.25 -13.53
CA GLU A 183 -6.42 -2.24 -14.95
C GLU A 183 -5.36 -3.34 -15.18
N ASN A 184 -4.72 -3.77 -14.09
CA ASN A 184 -3.79 -4.88 -14.01
C ASN A 184 -4.55 -6.23 -13.91
N GLY A 185 -4.62 -6.96 -15.02
CA GLY A 185 -5.32 -8.25 -15.15
C GLY A 185 -4.62 -9.47 -14.52
N PHE A 186 -3.70 -9.29 -13.57
CA PHE A 186 -2.88 -10.39 -13.03
C PHE A 186 -2.64 -10.27 -11.52
N ARG A 187 -2.52 -11.44 -10.84
CA ARG A 187 -2.19 -11.55 -9.42
C ARG A 187 -1.06 -12.54 -9.21
N SER A 188 -0.12 -12.21 -8.32
CA SER A 188 1.17 -12.91 -8.19
C SER A 188 1.21 -14.07 -7.19
N TYR A 189 0.21 -14.22 -6.31
CA TYR A 189 0.25 -15.20 -5.20
C TYR A 189 -0.94 -16.14 -5.18
N HIS A 190 -0.74 -17.29 -4.50
CA HIS A 190 -1.81 -18.23 -4.17
C HIS A 190 -2.91 -17.46 -3.43
N PRO A 191 -4.12 -17.38 -4.00
CA PRO A 191 -5.17 -16.55 -3.44
C PRO A 191 -5.60 -17.09 -2.09
N GLY A 192 -5.78 -16.20 -1.11
CA GLY A 192 -6.48 -16.57 0.11
C GLY A 192 -7.96 -16.75 -0.18
N GLU A 193 -8.71 -17.33 0.75
CA GLU A 193 -10.15 -17.60 0.57
C GLU A 193 -10.95 -16.35 0.17
N ARG A 194 -10.54 -15.18 0.67
CA ARG A 194 -11.16 -13.88 0.36
C ARG A 194 -10.99 -13.43 -1.10
N ASP A 195 -10.01 -14.00 -1.80
CA ASP A 195 -9.68 -13.63 -3.17
C ASP A 195 -10.37 -14.53 -4.19
N HIS A 196 -10.84 -15.71 -3.77
CA HIS A 196 -11.52 -16.67 -4.64
C HIS A 196 -12.67 -16.08 -5.48
N PRO A 197 -13.52 -15.18 -4.95
CA PRO A 197 -14.62 -14.61 -5.73
C PRO A 197 -14.18 -13.75 -6.92
N PHE A 198 -12.90 -13.36 -7.00
CA PHE A 198 -12.38 -12.44 -8.02
C PHE A 198 -11.44 -13.12 -9.03
N ILE A 199 -11.24 -14.44 -8.93
CA ILE A 199 -10.34 -15.19 -9.83
C ILE A 199 -11.11 -15.62 -11.06
N LEU A 200 -10.54 -15.33 -12.24
CA LEU A 200 -11.03 -15.86 -13.51
C LEU A 200 -10.50 -17.28 -13.75
N GLY A 201 -11.40 -18.23 -13.97
CA GLY A 201 -11.10 -19.61 -14.34
C GLY A 201 -11.41 -19.90 -15.81
N CYS A 202 -10.66 -20.83 -16.40
CA CYS A 202 -10.97 -21.39 -17.73
C CYS A 202 -12.12 -22.39 -17.61
N THR A 203 -13.18 -22.23 -18.39
CA THR A 203 -14.34 -23.14 -18.39
C THR A 203 -14.30 -24.16 -19.53
N ASN A 204 -13.30 -24.10 -20.41
CA ASN A 204 -13.15 -24.98 -21.56
C ASN A 204 -12.22 -26.16 -21.24
N PRO A 205 -12.75 -27.38 -21.01
CA PRO A 205 -11.94 -28.55 -20.64
C PRO A 205 -11.10 -29.11 -21.80
N SER A 206 -11.41 -28.74 -23.04
CA SER A 206 -10.70 -29.24 -24.23
C SER A 206 -9.38 -28.53 -24.49
N LEU A 207 -9.14 -27.39 -23.83
CA LEU A 207 -7.91 -26.63 -23.99
C LEU A 207 -6.79 -27.15 -23.08
N LEU A 208 -5.60 -27.23 -23.64
CA LEU A 208 -4.40 -27.40 -22.83
C LEU A 208 -4.14 -26.14 -21.98
N PRO A 209 -3.56 -26.28 -20.77
CA PRO A 209 -3.12 -25.14 -19.99
C PRO A 209 -2.22 -24.21 -20.82
N LEU A 210 -2.45 -22.89 -20.74
CA LEU A 210 -1.73 -21.89 -21.55
C LEU A 210 -0.21 -22.07 -21.48
N VAL A 211 0.33 -22.36 -20.29
CA VAL A 211 1.77 -22.63 -20.08
C VAL A 211 2.29 -23.74 -20.98
N ASN A 212 1.50 -24.81 -21.20
CA ASN A 212 1.89 -25.92 -22.07
C ASN A 212 1.85 -25.54 -23.55
N VAL A 213 0.88 -24.70 -23.96
CA VAL A 213 0.79 -24.17 -25.32
C VAL A 213 2.01 -23.29 -25.61
N MET A 214 2.34 -22.36 -24.72
CA MET A 214 3.48 -21.45 -24.85
C MET A 214 4.82 -22.19 -24.87
N ARG A 215 4.95 -23.27 -24.10
CA ARG A 215 6.15 -24.12 -24.09
C ARG A 215 6.34 -24.95 -25.37
N LYS A 216 5.28 -25.21 -26.13
CA LYS A 216 5.36 -25.94 -27.41
C LYS A 216 5.83 -25.05 -28.56
N VAL A 217 5.53 -23.75 -28.52
CA VAL A 217 5.86 -22.79 -29.59
C VAL A 217 7.24 -22.17 -29.39
N ARG A 218 8.26 -22.98 -29.05
CA ARG A 218 9.63 -22.50 -28.82
C ARG A 218 10.17 -21.88 -30.11
N GLY A 219 10.69 -20.67 -30.02
CA GLY A 219 11.25 -19.93 -31.15
C GLY A 219 10.30 -18.89 -31.77
N VAL A 220 9.02 -18.87 -31.39
CA VAL A 220 8.07 -17.80 -31.75
C VAL A 220 8.18 -16.67 -30.72
N SER A 221 8.32 -15.42 -31.17
CA SER A 221 8.47 -14.23 -30.33
C SER A 221 7.64 -13.06 -30.84
N GLY A 222 7.53 -12.01 -30.02
CA GLY A 222 6.83 -10.77 -30.37
C GLY A 222 5.35 -10.97 -30.66
N ASP A 223 4.85 -10.26 -31.67
CA ASP A 223 3.42 -10.21 -32.03
C ASP A 223 2.84 -11.58 -32.37
N ALA A 224 3.62 -12.44 -33.02
CA ALA A 224 3.20 -13.80 -33.35
C ALA A 224 2.88 -14.63 -32.09
N LEU A 225 3.62 -14.42 -31.01
CA LEU A 225 3.37 -15.07 -29.72
C LEU A 225 2.14 -14.47 -29.02
N GLN A 226 1.94 -13.17 -29.14
CA GLN A 226 0.78 -12.47 -28.60
C GLN A 226 -0.53 -12.94 -29.26
N VAL A 227 -0.55 -13.12 -30.59
CA VAL A 227 -1.70 -13.67 -31.32
C VAL A 227 -2.09 -15.07 -30.82
N ILE A 228 -1.11 -15.92 -30.50
CA ILE A 228 -1.37 -17.27 -29.95
C ILE A 228 -2.02 -17.17 -28.57
N LYS A 229 -1.52 -16.26 -27.72
CA LYS A 229 -2.08 -16.00 -26.39
C LYS A 229 -3.51 -15.48 -26.48
N ASP A 230 -3.78 -14.53 -27.37
CA ASP A 230 -5.11 -13.94 -27.55
C ASP A 230 -6.13 -14.96 -28.07
N LYS A 231 -5.72 -15.84 -29.00
CA LYS A 231 -6.55 -16.97 -29.46
C LYS A 231 -6.90 -17.92 -28.32
N TRP A 232 -5.92 -18.23 -27.46
CA TRP A 232 -6.18 -19.10 -26.30
C TRP A 232 -7.14 -18.42 -25.32
N ILE A 233 -6.94 -17.13 -25.02
CA ILE A 233 -7.82 -16.36 -24.13
C ILE A 233 -9.25 -16.30 -24.69
N GLY A 234 -9.41 -16.05 -25.98
CA GLY A 234 -10.71 -16.05 -26.65
C GLY A 234 -11.43 -17.41 -26.60
N ALA A 235 -10.69 -18.51 -26.66
CA ALA A 235 -11.24 -19.86 -26.56
C ALA A 235 -11.45 -20.35 -25.12
N ALA A 236 -10.80 -19.74 -24.13
CA ALA A 236 -10.78 -20.21 -22.73
C ALA A 236 -12.10 -20.01 -21.98
N GLY A 237 -12.95 -19.07 -22.43
CA GLY A 237 -14.21 -18.77 -21.76
C GLY A 237 -14.01 -18.30 -20.32
N LEU A 238 -13.06 -17.39 -20.09
CA LEU A 238 -12.68 -16.95 -18.75
C LEU A 238 -13.87 -16.34 -17.99
N LYS A 239 -14.23 -16.92 -16.84
CA LYS A 239 -15.35 -16.48 -16.00
C LYS A 239 -15.02 -16.57 -14.51
N LEU A 240 -15.76 -15.80 -13.71
CA LEU A 240 -15.78 -15.99 -12.26
C LEU A 240 -16.56 -17.27 -11.93
N TYR A 241 -16.15 -17.96 -10.87
CA TYR A 241 -16.80 -19.19 -10.43
C TYR A 241 -18.30 -19.00 -10.15
N SER A 242 -18.68 -17.88 -9.53
CA SER A 242 -20.08 -17.53 -9.26
C SER A 242 -20.92 -17.39 -10.53
N HIS A 243 -20.35 -16.86 -11.62
CA HIS A 243 -21.04 -16.70 -12.90
C HIS A 243 -21.21 -18.05 -13.61
N ASP A 244 -20.16 -18.88 -13.60
CA ASP A 244 -20.22 -20.22 -14.23
C ASP A 244 -21.26 -21.13 -13.57
N ILE A 245 -21.40 -21.08 -12.23
CA ILE A 245 -22.45 -21.83 -11.53
C ILE A 245 -23.84 -21.28 -11.87
N ALA A 246 -24.01 -19.96 -11.90
CA ALA A 246 -25.31 -19.34 -12.14
C ALA A 246 -25.88 -19.66 -13.53
N GLU A 247 -25.01 -19.84 -14.54
CA GLU A 247 -25.41 -20.20 -15.90
C GLU A 247 -25.70 -21.69 -16.09
N LYS A 248 -25.18 -22.57 -15.22
CA LYS A 248 -25.42 -24.00 -15.30
C LYS A 248 -26.79 -24.32 -14.70
N PRO A 249 -27.69 -25.01 -15.43
CA PRO A 249 -28.93 -25.49 -14.82
C PRO A 249 -28.57 -26.41 -13.66
N PHE A 250 -29.19 -26.20 -12.49
CA PHE A 250 -29.08 -27.13 -11.37
C PHE A 250 -29.61 -28.50 -11.84
N ILE A 251 -28.71 -29.36 -12.30
CA ILE A 251 -29.01 -30.77 -12.42
C ILE A 251 -29.06 -31.25 -10.98
N ALA A 252 -30.27 -31.43 -10.47
CA ALA A 252 -30.51 -32.14 -9.23
C ALA A 252 -29.96 -33.56 -9.39
N VAL A 253 -28.67 -33.74 -9.10
CA VAL A 253 -28.13 -35.06 -8.85
C VAL A 253 -28.65 -35.44 -7.48
N GLY A 254 -29.81 -36.09 -7.47
CA GLY A 254 -30.39 -36.69 -6.28
C GLY A 254 -29.42 -37.71 -5.70
N LYS A 255 -28.59 -37.27 -4.75
CA LYS A 255 -27.92 -38.05 -3.71
C LYS A 255 -27.60 -37.05 -2.61
N TYR A 256 -28.18 -37.27 -1.43
CA TYR A 256 -28.27 -36.36 -0.27
C TYR A 256 -29.44 -35.38 -0.35
N GLY A 257 -30.59 -35.86 0.17
CA GLY A 257 -31.79 -35.07 0.34
C GLY A 257 -31.58 -33.91 1.30
N LEU A 258 -31.79 -32.70 0.83
CA LEU A 258 -32.31 -31.63 1.68
C LEU A 258 -33.83 -31.76 1.69
N LYS A 259 -34.39 -32.14 2.84
CA LYS A 259 -35.80 -31.88 3.14
C LYS A 259 -35.92 -30.41 3.57
N ARG A 260 -36.97 -29.77 3.07
CA ARG A 260 -37.49 -28.49 3.57
C ARG A 260 -37.86 -28.58 5.04
#